data_AF-A0A1F9BM56-F1
#
_entry.id   AF-A0A1F9BM56-F1
#
_cell.length_a   1.000
_cell.length_b   1.000
_cell.length_c   1.000
_cell.angle_alpha   90.00
_cell.angle_beta   90.00
_cell.angle_gamma   90.00
#
_symmetry.space_group_name_H-M   'P 1'
#
loop_
_entity.id
_entity.type
_entity.pdbx_description
1 polymer ?
#
loop_
_entity_poly.entity_id
_entity_poly.type
_entity_poly.pdbx_seq_one_letter_code
_entity_poly.pdbx_strand_id
1 'polypeptide(L)' 'MRATVTIEKGILDELVKETKAKNKATAVKKAIHEYLRRRKIEKIKSMKGKLEFDLTADEIRHHER' A
#
# COMPACT_ATOMS: atom_id res chain seq x y z
N MET A 1 -13.68 8.19 -13.64
CA MET A 1 -14.15 9.39 -12.91
C MET A 1 -13.04 10.43 -12.90
N ARG A 2 -13.34 11.68 -13.30
CA ARG A 2 -12.40 12.80 -13.28
C ARG A 2 -12.71 13.63 -12.04
N ALA A 3 -11.70 13.89 -11.22
CA ALA A 3 -11.81 14.72 -10.02
C ALA A 3 -10.79 15.86 -10.12
N THR A 4 -11.19 17.06 -9.72
CA THR A 4 -10.32 18.23 -9.65
C THR A 4 -9.97 18.46 -8.20
N VAL A 5 -8.67 18.53 -7.89
CA VAL A 5 -8.16 18.74 -6.54
C VAL A 5 -7.14 19.88 -6.58
N THR A 6 -7.22 20.79 -5.62
CA THR A 6 -6.27 21.88 -5.47
C THR A 6 -5.05 21.35 -4.71
N ILE A 7 -3.89 21.39 -5.35
CA ILE A 7 -2.61 20.93 -4.80
C ILE A 7 -1.58 22.00 -5.07
N GLU A 8 -0.66 22.22 -4.12
CA GLU A 8 0.45 23.13 -4.32
C GLU A 8 1.32 22.70 -5.50
N LYS A 9 1.71 23.66 -6.34
CA LYS A 9 2.51 23.39 -7.53
C LYS A 9 3.89 22.82 -7.19
N GLY A 10 4.51 23.27 -6.08
CA GLY A 10 5.84 22.80 -5.65
C GLY A 10 5.85 21.30 -5.39
N ILE A 11 4.94 20.85 -4.54
CA ILE A 11 4.75 19.42 -4.20
C ILE A 11 4.46 18.58 -5.45
N LEU A 12 3.63 19.08 -6.36
CA LEU A 12 3.31 18.34 -7.59
C LEU A 12 4.52 18.23 -8.53
N ASP A 13 5.35 19.26 -8.61
CA ASP A 13 6.56 19.26 -9.43
C ASP A 13 7.61 18.29 -8.86
N GLU A 14 7.80 18.30 -7.55
CA GLU A 14 8.64 17.33 -6.83
C GLU A 14 8.15 15.89 -7.06
N LEU A 15 6.84 15.66 -6.95
CA LEU A 15 6.25 14.35 -7.20
C LEU A 15 6.51 13.86 -8.63
N VAL A 16 6.43 14.74 -9.63
CA VAL A 16 6.71 14.38 -11.03
C VAL A 16 8.19 14.07 -11.23
N LYS A 17 9.10 14.82 -10.59
CA LYS A 17 10.54 14.57 -10.62
C LYS A 17 10.89 13.22 -9.99
N GLU A 18 10.40 12.95 -8.79
CA GLU A 18 10.61 11.70 -8.05
C GLU A 18 10.03 10.48 -8.78
N THR A 19 8.80 10.60 -9.29
CA THR A 19 8.12 9.48 -9.96
C THR A 19 8.51 9.28 -11.43
N LYS A 20 9.32 10.20 -11.99
CA LYS A 20 9.71 10.28 -13.41
C LYS A 20 8.54 10.08 -14.37
N ALA A 21 7.36 10.56 -13.99
CA ALA A 21 6.14 10.29 -14.74
C ALA A 21 6.00 11.25 -15.93
N LYS A 22 5.52 10.74 -17.08
CA LYS A 22 5.28 11.56 -18.28
C LYS A 22 4.25 12.67 -18.08
N ASN A 23 3.33 12.52 -17.11
CA ASN A 23 2.29 13.51 -16.87
C ASN A 23 1.89 13.56 -15.38
N LYS A 24 1.34 14.71 -14.96
CA LYS A 24 0.92 14.99 -13.58
C LYS A 24 -0.10 13.98 -13.06
N ALA A 25 -1.03 13.55 -13.92
CA ALA A 25 -2.05 12.56 -13.55
C ALA A 25 -1.44 11.19 -13.22
N THR A 26 -0.42 10.75 -13.95
CA THR A 26 0.28 9.47 -13.71
C THR A 26 1.10 9.54 -12.43
N ALA A 27 1.77 10.67 -12.16
CA ALA A 27 2.48 10.88 -10.90
C ALA A 27 1.53 10.74 -9.70
N VAL A 28 0.38 11.43 -9.74
CA VAL A 28 -0.64 11.35 -8.70
C VAL A 28 -1.22 9.95 -8.56
N LYS A 29 -1.51 9.26 -9.68
CA LYS A 29 -2.01 7.88 -9.65
C LYS A 29 -1.02 6.92 -8.98
N LYS A 30 0.27 7.04 -9.30
CA LYS A 30 1.34 6.23 -8.67
C LYS A 30 1.41 6.52 -7.17
N ALA A 31 1.39 7.78 -6.77
CA ALA A 31 1.45 8.19 -5.37
C ALA A 31 0.29 7.61 -4.55
N ILE A 32 -0.94 7.72 -5.07
CA ILE A 32 -2.14 7.14 -4.43
C ILE A 32 -2.00 5.63 -4.29
N HIS A 33 -1.54 4.94 -5.33
CA HIS A 33 -1.39 3.49 -5.30
C HIS A 33 -0.34 3.03 -4.28
N GLU A 34 0.80 3.72 -4.20
CA GLU A 34 1.85 3.43 -3.22
C GLU A 34 1.36 3.69 -1.79
N TYR A 35 0.65 4.80 -1.56
CA TYR A 35 0.07 5.12 -0.25
C TYR A 35 -0.92 4.03 0.21
N LEU A 36 -1.84 3.62 -0.66
CA LEU A 36 -2.79 2.54 -0.36
C LEU A 36 -2.09 1.21 -0.11
N ARG A 37 -1.03 0.91 -0.88
CA ARG A 37 -0.22 -0.31 -0.68
C ARG A 37 0.48 -0.32 0.67
N ARG A 38 1.11 0.79 1.06
CA ARG A 38 1.75 0.95 2.38
C ARG A 38 0.73 0.76 3.51
N ARG A 39 -0.43 1.41 3.41
CA ARG A 39 -1.51 1.25 4.39
C ARG A 39 -2.01 -0.19 4.52
N LYS A 40 -2.12 -0.93 3.41
CA LYS A 40 -2.50 -2.36 3.43
C LYS A 40 -1.45 -3.20 4.16
N ILE A 41 -0.18 -2.96 3.88
CA ILE A 41 0.94 -3.63 4.55
C ILE A 41 0.94 -3.30 6.05
N GLU A 42 0.73 -2.04 6.43
CA GLU A 42 0.60 -1.64 7.83
C GLU A 42 -0.58 -2.34 8.49
N LYS A 43 -1.73 -2.44 7.84
CA LYS A 43 -2.90 -3.16 8.38
C LYS A 43 -2.58 -4.63 8.64
N ILE A 44 -1.90 -5.31 7.70
CA ILE A 44 -1.47 -6.71 7.85
C ILE A 44 -0.44 -6.83 8.98
N LYS A 45 0.53 -5.91 9.05
CA LYS A 45 1.52 -5.88 10.14
C LYS A 45 0.87 -5.65 11.50
N SER A 46 -0.15 -4.80 11.59
CA SER A 46 -0.90 -4.58 12.83
C SER A 46 -1.81 -5.76 13.20
N MET A 47 -2.11 -6.67 12.27
CA MET A 47 -2.77 -7.94 12.56
C MET A 47 -1.77 -8.99 13.09
N LYS A 48 -0.46 -8.80 12.88
CA LYS A 48 0.60 -9.65 13.45
C LYS A 48 0.64 -9.42 14.98
N GLY A 49 -0.02 -10.31 15.72
CA GLY A 49 -0.18 -10.23 17.18
C GLY A 49 -1.63 -10.36 17.67
N LYS A 50 -2.63 -10.25 16.77
CA LYS A 50 -4.05 -10.56 17.06
C LYS A 50 -4.56 -11.79 16.30
N LEU A 51 -3.74 -12.38 15.43
CA LEU A 51 -4.00 -13.68 14.84
C LEU A 51 -3.75 -14.73 15.93
N GLU A 52 -4.80 -15.00 16.71
CA GLU A 52 -4.92 -16.28 17.40
C GLU A 52 -5.09 -17.34 16.31
N PHE A 53 -4.07 -18.17 16.14
CA PHE A 53 -4.21 -19.37 15.34
C PHE A 53 -4.83 -20.41 16.28
N ASP A 54 -6.09 -20.78 16.05
CA ASP A 54 -6.78 -21.85 16.81
C ASP A 54 -6.03 -23.19 16.78
N LEU A 55 -5.18 -23.40 15.78
CA LEU A 55 -4.41 -24.61 15.56
C LEU A 55 -2.91 -24.36 15.76
N THR A 56 -2.31 -25.19 16.60
CA THR A 56 -0.87 -25.15 16.86
C THR A 56 -0.10 -25.60 15.61
N ALA A 57 1.07 -25.01 15.35
CA ALA A 57 1.91 -25.36 14.18
C ALA A 57 2.33 -26.84 14.13
N ASP A 58 2.18 -27.56 15.23
CA ASP A 58 2.45 -28.99 15.36
C ASP A 58 1.35 -29.84 14.72
N GLU A 59 0.07 -29.47 14.90
CA GLU A 59 -1.08 -30.24 14.40
C GLU A 59 -1.21 -30.19 12.87
N ILE A 60 -0.79 -29.09 12.26
CA ILE A 60 -0.84 -28.91 10.80
C ILE A 60 0.25 -29.73 10.09
N ARG A 61 1.39 -29.97 10.77
CA ARG A 61 2.55 -30.66 10.16
C ARG A 61 2.44 -32.18 10.17
N HIS A 62 1.61 -32.74 11.04
CA HIS A 62 1.48 -34.20 11.21
C HIS A 62 0.35 -34.84 10.39
N HIS A 63 -0.38 -34.06 9.58
CA HIS A 63 -1.52 -34.57 8.81
C HIS A 63 -1.18 -35.21 7.45
N GLU A 64 0.12 -35.30 7.09
CA GLU A 64 0.62 -35.94 5.85
C GLU A 64 1.36 -37.26 6.12
N ARG A 65 0.82 -38.14 6.97
CA ARG A 65 1.36 -39.51 7.10
C ARG A 65 0.27 -40.59 7.13
#